data_AF-A0A3M1XJD9-F1
#
_entry.id   AF-A0A3M1XJD9-F1
#
_cell.length_a   1.000
_cell.length_b   1.000
_cell.length_c   1.000
_cell.angle_alpha   90.00
_cell.angle_beta   90.00
_cell.angle_gamma   90.00
#
_symmetry.space_group_name_H-M   'P 1'
#
loop_
_entity.id
_entity.type
_entity.pdbx_description
1 polymer ?
#
loop_
_entity_poly.entity_id
_entity_poly.type
_entity_poly.pdbx_seq_one_letter_code
_entity_poly.pdbx_strand_id
1 'polypeptide(L)' 'METDFIAVGRIVGTHGTRGTVKVRPYSGIPERFLNLKTVYLFLETGVTGFV' A
#
# COMPACT_ATOMS: atom_id res chain seq x y z
N MET A 1 -20.46 10.73 -3.93
CA MET A 1 -20.08 9.42 -4.47
C MET A 1 -19.17 8.79 -3.44
N GLU A 2 -19.57 7.65 -2.88
CA GLU A 2 -18.74 6.88 -1.97
C GLU A 2 -17.78 6.04 -2.83
N THR A 3 -16.48 6.18 -2.58
CA THR A 3 -15.44 5.50 -3.38
C THR A 3 -15.03 4.24 -2.62
N ASP A 4 -15.39 3.08 -3.17
CA ASP A 4 -14.96 1.79 -2.63
C ASP A 4 -13.50 1.53 -3.01
N PHE A 5 -12.67 1.30 -2.00
CA PHE A 5 -11.26 0.94 -2.18
C PHE A 5 -11.03 -0.55 -1.98
N ILE A 6 -10.09 -1.10 -2.75
CA ILE A 6 -9.65 -2.50 -2.61
C ILE A 6 -8.24 -2.51 -2.04
N ALA A 7 -8.04 -3.25 -0.95
CA ALA A 7 -6.72 -3.44 -0.38
C ALA A 7 -5.84 -4.29 -1.31
N VAL A 8 -4.71 -3.74 -1.75
CA VAL A 8 -3.77 -4.43 -2.65
C VAL A 8 -2.66 -5.18 -1.90
N GLY A 9 -2.40 -4.81 -0.63
CA GLY A 9 -1.38 -5.43 0.21
C GLY A 9 -1.22 -4.73 1.55
N ARG A 10 -0.19 -5.12 2.30
CA ARG A 10 0.18 -4.53 3.60
C ARG A 10 1.66 -4.22 3.69
N ILE A 11 1.99 -3.12 4.36
CA ILE A 11 3.36 -2.84 4.77
C ILE A 11 3.76 -3.85 5.85
N VAL A 12 4.92 -4.48 5.70
CA VAL A 12 5.45 -5.48 6.65
C VAL A 12 6.74 -5.04 7.33
N GLY A 13 7.26 -3.86 6.97
CA GLY A 13 8.44 -3.29 7.59
C GLY A 13 9.10 -2.26 6.68
N THR A 14 10.21 -1.70 7.16
CA THR A 14 11.03 -0.76 6.40
C THR A 14 11.98 -1.49 5.44
N HIS A 15 12.43 -0.78 4.40
CA HIS A 15 13.44 -1.24 3.48
C HIS A 15 14.54 -0.17 3.33
N GLY A 16 15.80 -0.57 3.52
CA GLY A 16 16.95 0.33 3.38
C GLY A 16 16.85 1.59 4.26
N THR A 17 17.47 2.67 3.80
CA THR A 17 17.59 3.95 4.52
C THR A 17 16.90 5.13 3.83
N ARG A 18 16.30 4.91 2.65
CA ARG A 18 15.70 5.96 1.80
C ARG A 18 14.19 6.13 2.01
N GLY A 19 13.66 5.67 3.15
CA GLY A 19 12.22 5.73 3.43
C GLY A 19 11.38 4.78 2.56
N THR A 20 11.99 3.75 1.94
CA THR A 20 11.23 2.72 1.23
C THR A 20 10.69 1.68 2.21
N VAL A 21 9.63 0.98 1.81
CA VAL A 21 8.93 0.01 2.66
C VAL A 21 8.83 -1.35 1.98
N LYS A 22 8.82 -2.41 2.78
CA LYS A 22 8.51 -3.76 2.33
C LYS A 22 7.00 -3.93 2.33
N VAL A 23 6.45 -4.38 1.21
CA VAL A 23 5.01 -4.64 1.07
C VAL A 23 4.80 -6.12 0.79
N ARG A 24 3.86 -6.75 1.50
CA ARG A 24 3.35 -8.07 1.15
C ARG A 24 2.10 -7.89 0.27
N PRO A 25 2.13 -8.32 -1.00
CA PRO A 25 0.95 -8.24 -1.86
C PRO A 25 -0.13 -9.22 -1.38
N TYR A 26 -1.40 -8.85 -1.55
CA TYR A 26 -2.53 -9.76 -1.35
C TYR A 26 -2.89 -10.55 -2.61
N SER A 27 -2.42 -10.10 -3.77
CA SER A 27 -2.53 -10.85 -5.02
C SER A 27 -1.29 -11.72 -5.25
N GLY A 28 -1.45 -12.81 -6.00
CA GLY A 28 -0.33 -13.61 -6.52
C GLY A 28 0.42 -12.95 -7.68
N ILE A 29 0.17 -11.68 -7.97
CA ILE A 29 0.77 -10.91 -9.07
C ILE A 29 1.44 -9.65 -8.48
N PRO A 30 2.64 -9.76 -7.87
CA PRO A 30 3.33 -8.64 -7.23
C PRO A 30 3.62 -7.47 -8.18
N GLU A 31 3.77 -7.76 -9.47
CA GLU A 31 4.09 -6.79 -10.53
C GLU A 31 3.02 -5.71 -10.67
N ARG A 32 1.78 -5.97 -10.19
CA ARG A 32 0.72 -4.95 -10.16
C ARG A 32 1.16 -3.68 -9.42
N PHE A 33 2.00 -3.80 -8.39
CA PHE A 33 2.51 -2.64 -7.66
C PHE A 33 3.41 -1.73 -8.50
N LEU A 34 4.10 -2.27 -9.52
CA LEU A 34 5.02 -1.51 -10.36
C LEU A 34 4.31 -0.49 -11.26
N ASN A 35 3.05 -0.76 -11.60
CA ASN A 35 2.26 0.09 -12.50
C ASN A 35 1.34 1.07 -11.75
N LEU A 36 1.26 0.99 -10.42
CA LEU A 36 0.45 1.89 -9.62
C LEU A 36 1.23 3.17 -9.34
N LYS A 37 0.63 4.32 -9.67
CA LYS A 37 1.22 5.64 -9.38
C LYS A 37 1.01 6.11 -7.94
N THR A 38 -0.11 5.70 -7.32
CA THR A 38 -0.53 6.18 -6.01
C THR A 38 -1.31 5.08 -5.31
N VAL A 39 -1.10 4.93 -4.00
CA VAL A 39 -1.87 4.02 -3.14
C VAL A 39 -2.29 4.78 -1.88
N TYR A 40 -3.41 4.37 -1.30
CA TYR A 40 -3.90 4.94 -0.05
C TYR A 40 -3.54 4.02 1.11
N LEU A 41 -3.05 4.61 2.20
CA LEU A 41 -2.82 3.88 3.44
C LEU A 41 -4.06 3.93 4.30
N PHE A 42 -4.55 2.74 4.66
CA PHE A 42 -5.56 2.55 5.68
C PHE A 42 -4.87 2.20 6.99
N LEU A 43 -4.93 3.12 7.95
CA LEU A 43 -4.49 2.85 9.32
C LEU A 43 -5.68 2.30 10.12
N GLU A 44 -5.42 1.34 10.99
CA GLU A 44 -6.45 0.79 11.90
C GLU A 44 -7.03 1.87 12.83
N THR A 45 -6.30 2.97 13.04
CA THR A 45 -6.74 4.15 13.81
C THR A 45 -7.64 5.11 13.02
N GLY A 46 -8.01 4.79 11.78
CA GLY A 46 -8.92 5.60 10.95
C GLY A 46 -8.30 6.82 10.29
N VAL A 47 -6.98 7.02 10.40
CA VAL A 47 -6.26 8.10 9.72
C VAL A 47 -5.86 7.65 8.32
N THR A 48 -6.37 8.34 7.30
CA THR A 48 -6.04 8.07 5.89
C THR A 48 -4.86 8.96 5.48
N GLY A 49 -3.71 8.36 5.21
CA GLY A 49 -2.53 9.04 4.67
C GLY A 49 -2.34 8.74 3.18
N PHE A 50 -1.72 9.66 2.44
CA PHE A 50 -1.26 9.44 1.07
C PHE A 50 0.24 9.13 1.07
N VAL A 51 0.66 8.13 0.28
CA VAL A 51 2.06 7.82 -0.01
C VAL A 51 2.28 7.90 -1.51
#